data_AF-A0A934D459-F1
#
_entry.id   AF-A0A934D459-F1
#
_cell.length_a   1.000
_cell.length_b   1.000
_cell.length_c   1.000
_cell.angle_alpha   90.00
_cell.angle_beta   90.00
_cell.angle_gamma   90.00
#
_symmetry.space_group_name_H-M   'P 1'
#
loop_
_entity.id
_entity.type
_entity.pdbx_description
1 polymer ?
#
loop_
_entity_poly.entity_id
_entity_poly.type
_entity_poly.pdbx_seq_one_letter_code
_entity_poly.pdbx_strand_id
1 'polypeptide(L)'
;MTHSRTLLAALVIAMLLGAACASPVRRKDWSSYDGPGASYLQREEIVFPHFDDPIEPANRVLAFADLQLTRFVFAPLASFYRLLVPQAVRVHLAKAGDNILFPTRFVNNLLQGKLNATSEEMARFALNTTVGLLGLFDPATQLGLHPHPEDFGQTLATWGWRRSLYLYLPILGPSSLRDGLGQIPDVYTDPTTYYPPAALGRRFIAISDQVDDALRLVEINYDAYELARTVNTLNREVDASNFSWQSDDSSATQSLEAIFLTPKDFAFPSDGSTESIPIEWTGEALPYTLWLQPKPAPLVYLLPGLGGHRLGDATLALAELLFVDGNSVVTISNPTNWEFIKFASSVDLPGYAPIDSLDVHRVLSAIDARLASLRPDAFTSKRLAGISLGAFLTLFIAANERERVADGLLRFDIYVALDPAVTFEHALEQLDRFYNAPLVFPVEERDAKIDEIFAKVLYLSHGELEPGVALPFTRLEAEFLIGLSFRMDLQFLLLQTQESHDLGVLQTPRSRLRRAPAFCEASEYSYMEYMYAFALPYLATKDLGISFDEAGGRTIFSRCDLRAIEAGLASNDRVRVFANENDFLLRPEDLEWLKSVLGERARFFPAGGHLGNLHRKSIQAAIQSVVDDADDGQP
;
A
#
# COMPACT_ATOMS: atom_id res chain seq x y z
N MET A 1 8.38 -12.72 13.26
CA MET A 1 9.39 -11.66 13.02
C MET A 1 9.60 -11.53 11.51
N THR A 2 8.52 -11.25 10.76
CA THR A 2 8.50 -11.32 9.28
C THR A 2 7.70 -10.18 8.63
N HIS A 3 7.04 -9.31 9.42
CA HIS A 3 6.15 -8.25 8.91
C HIS A 3 6.85 -6.97 8.47
N SER A 4 8.14 -6.76 8.77
CA SER A 4 8.93 -5.67 8.18
C SER A 4 9.04 -5.78 6.64
N ARG A 5 8.58 -6.89 6.07
CA ARG A 5 8.70 -7.19 4.64
C ARG A 5 7.54 -6.67 3.81
N THR A 6 6.33 -6.41 4.32
CA THR A 6 5.16 -6.10 3.46
C THR A 6 5.02 -4.62 3.08
N LEU A 7 5.38 -3.68 3.96
CA LEU A 7 5.38 -2.24 3.66
C LEU A 7 6.63 -1.80 2.91
N LEU A 8 7.77 -2.45 3.20
CA LEU A 8 8.92 -2.34 2.31
C LEU A 8 8.70 -3.15 1.04
N ALA A 9 7.93 -4.24 1.05
CA ALA A 9 7.40 -4.81 -0.17
C ALA A 9 6.44 -3.83 -0.85
N ALA A 10 5.70 -2.96 -0.15
CA ALA A 10 4.81 -1.94 -0.73
C ALA A 10 5.60 -0.79 -1.39
N LEU A 11 6.72 -0.38 -0.78
CA LEU A 11 7.70 0.47 -1.44
C LEU A 11 8.35 -0.27 -2.59
N VAL A 12 8.85 -1.50 -2.42
CA VAL A 12 9.32 -2.36 -3.51
C VAL A 12 8.20 -2.55 -4.53
N ILE A 13 6.91 -2.53 -4.22
CA ILE A 13 5.78 -2.62 -5.14
C ILE A 13 5.64 -1.35 -5.96
N ALA A 14 5.90 -0.18 -5.34
CA ALA A 14 5.96 1.09 -6.03
C ALA A 14 7.07 1.09 -7.11
N MET A 15 8.18 0.36 -6.92
CA MET A 15 9.39 0.47 -7.75
C MET A 15 9.30 -0.11 -9.15
N LEU A 16 8.27 -0.89 -9.47
CA LEU A 16 8.55 -2.07 -10.29
C LEU A 16 7.76 -2.20 -11.59
N LEU A 17 6.85 -1.28 -11.91
CA LEU A 17 6.19 -1.28 -13.23
C LEU A 17 7.11 -0.73 -14.34
N GLY A 18 8.40 -1.11 -14.28
CA GLY A 18 9.59 -0.30 -14.56
C GLY A 18 10.63 -0.79 -15.56
N ALA A 19 10.45 -1.85 -16.39
CA ALA A 19 11.42 -2.11 -17.49
C ALA A 19 10.92 -2.74 -18.82
N ALA A 20 10.92 -1.98 -19.93
CA ALA A 20 10.81 -2.33 -21.36
C ALA A 20 9.54 -3.01 -21.94
N CYS A 21 8.56 -2.19 -22.32
CA CYS A 21 7.53 -2.58 -23.30
C CYS A 21 8.19 -2.64 -24.67
N ALA A 22 8.12 -3.77 -25.39
CA ALA A 22 8.45 -3.81 -26.81
C ALA A 22 7.32 -3.24 -27.70
N SER A 23 6.18 -2.87 -27.10
CA SER A 23 5.05 -2.23 -27.78
C SER A 23 4.99 -0.74 -27.40
N PRO A 24 4.93 0.20 -28.37
CA PRO A 24 4.79 1.61 -28.04
C PRO A 24 3.50 1.82 -27.25
N VAL A 25 3.62 2.36 -26.03
CA VAL A 25 2.47 2.80 -25.25
C VAL A 25 1.72 3.84 -26.07
N ARG A 26 0.43 3.65 -26.25
CA ARG A 26 -0.41 4.57 -27.04
C ARG A 26 -0.98 5.65 -26.12
N ARG A 27 -0.14 6.45 -25.46
CA ARG A 27 -0.64 7.64 -24.76
C ARG A 27 -1.24 8.62 -25.76
N LYS A 28 -2.33 9.27 -25.37
CA LYS A 28 -2.94 10.34 -26.16
C LYS A 28 -1.96 11.50 -26.33
N ASP A 29 -1.82 11.99 -27.57
CA ASP A 29 -0.97 13.14 -27.87
C ASP A 29 -1.68 14.45 -27.48
N TRP A 30 -1.10 15.15 -26.50
CA TRP A 30 -1.58 16.43 -25.99
C TRP A 30 -0.79 17.64 -26.48
N SER A 31 0.19 17.44 -27.38
CA SER A 31 1.12 18.47 -27.84
C SER A 31 0.43 19.68 -28.50
N SER A 32 -0.73 19.48 -29.12
CA SER A 32 -1.52 20.54 -29.76
C SER A 32 -2.73 20.99 -28.93
N TYR A 33 -2.90 20.51 -27.70
CA TYR A 33 -4.06 20.82 -26.87
C TYR A 33 -3.94 22.21 -26.23
N ASP A 34 -4.94 23.07 -26.40
CA ASP A 34 -4.95 24.45 -25.87
C ASP A 34 -6.08 24.71 -24.85
N GLY A 35 -6.74 23.65 -24.38
CA GLY A 35 -7.82 23.70 -23.41
C GLY A 35 -7.36 23.74 -21.94
N PRO A 36 -8.28 23.58 -20.98
CA PRO A 36 -7.96 23.65 -19.56
C PRO A 36 -6.91 22.61 -19.13
N GLY A 37 -5.91 23.05 -18.36
CA GLY A 37 -4.85 22.19 -17.86
C GLY A 37 -3.79 21.81 -18.90
N ALA A 38 -3.74 22.50 -20.05
CA ALA A 38 -2.75 22.23 -21.10
C ALA A 38 -1.29 22.23 -20.58
N SER A 39 -0.98 23.08 -19.60
CA SER A 39 0.35 23.14 -18.96
C SER A 39 0.74 21.87 -18.20
N TYR A 40 -0.24 21.10 -17.72
CA TYR A 40 -0.02 19.79 -17.09
C TYR A 40 0.07 18.69 -18.14
N LEU A 41 -0.84 18.67 -19.11
CA LEU A 41 -0.92 17.64 -20.15
C LEU A 41 0.27 17.63 -21.13
N GLN A 42 0.97 18.77 -21.24
CA GLN A 42 2.15 18.92 -22.10
C GLN A 42 3.48 18.81 -21.35
N ARG A 43 3.44 18.57 -20.04
CA ARG A 43 4.64 18.47 -19.22
C ARG A 43 5.38 17.17 -19.50
N GLU A 44 6.71 17.22 -19.40
CA GLU A 44 7.54 16.01 -19.36
C GLU A 44 7.25 15.25 -18.06
N GLU A 45 6.89 13.98 -18.18
CA GLU A 45 6.72 13.06 -17.05
C GLU A 45 7.81 11.98 -17.12
N ILE A 46 8.21 11.46 -15.95
CA ILE A 46 9.00 10.23 -15.89
C ILE A 46 8.15 9.08 -16.46
N VAL A 47 8.64 8.48 -17.55
CA VAL A 47 8.06 7.26 -18.10
C VAL A 47 8.80 6.09 -17.50
N PHE A 48 8.12 5.34 -16.65
CA PHE A 48 8.63 4.07 -16.17
C PHE A 48 8.67 3.07 -17.34
N PRO A 49 9.82 2.41 -17.61
CA PRO A 49 9.84 1.35 -18.61
C PRO A 49 8.96 0.17 -18.11
N HIS A 50 8.50 -0.86 -18.82
CA HIS A 50 7.59 -1.89 -18.21
C HIS A 50 7.88 -3.33 -18.65
N PHE A 51 7.98 -4.32 -17.76
CA PHE A 51 8.37 -5.68 -18.16
C PHE A 51 7.35 -6.32 -19.09
N ASP A 52 7.79 -6.74 -20.29
CA ASP A 52 6.94 -7.47 -21.21
C ASP A 52 6.60 -8.86 -20.66
N ASP A 53 5.32 -9.23 -20.78
CA ASP A 53 4.84 -10.60 -20.61
C ASP A 53 4.21 -11.09 -21.92
N PRO A 54 5.01 -11.68 -22.82
CA PRO A 54 4.53 -12.18 -24.12
C PRO A 54 3.45 -13.26 -24.02
N ILE A 55 3.37 -13.96 -22.88
CA ILE A 55 2.42 -15.06 -22.65
C ILE A 55 1.49 -14.77 -21.46
N GLU A 56 1.23 -13.49 -21.19
CA GLU A 56 0.37 -13.01 -20.10
C GLU A 56 -0.96 -13.78 -19.98
N PRO A 57 -1.68 -14.10 -21.08
CA PRO A 57 -2.91 -14.86 -20.98
C PRO A 57 -2.71 -16.25 -20.34
N ALA A 58 -1.64 -16.96 -20.67
CA ALA A 58 -1.36 -18.28 -20.12
C ALA A 58 -0.94 -18.17 -18.64
N ASN A 59 -0.04 -17.24 -18.33
CA ASN A 59 0.44 -17.03 -16.98
C ASN A 59 -0.70 -16.63 -16.02
N ARG A 60 -1.62 -15.76 -16.45
CA ARG A 60 -2.81 -15.37 -15.67
C ARG A 60 -3.76 -16.51 -15.40
N VAL A 61 -3.95 -17.42 -16.36
CA VAL A 61 -4.79 -18.62 -16.16
C VAL A 61 -4.19 -19.52 -15.09
N LEU A 62 -2.86 -19.73 -15.12
CA LEU A 62 -2.17 -20.51 -14.10
C LEU A 62 -2.23 -19.84 -12.73
N ALA A 63 -2.00 -18.52 -12.68
CA ALA A 63 -2.12 -17.74 -11.44
C ALA A 63 -3.53 -17.78 -10.85
N PHE A 64 -4.56 -17.72 -11.70
CA PHE A 64 -5.93 -17.87 -11.26
C PHE A 64 -6.20 -19.26 -10.67
N ALA A 65 -5.71 -20.32 -11.32
CA ALA A 65 -5.85 -21.69 -10.83
C ALA A 65 -5.16 -21.89 -9.46
N ASP A 66 -3.94 -21.37 -9.32
CA ASP A 66 -3.20 -21.39 -8.05
C ASP A 66 -3.89 -20.59 -6.96
N LEU A 67 -4.50 -19.44 -7.29
CA LEU A 67 -5.30 -18.68 -6.35
C LEU A 67 -6.52 -19.47 -5.85
N GLN A 68 -7.23 -20.18 -6.73
CA GLN A 68 -8.35 -21.04 -6.32
C GLN A 68 -7.86 -22.18 -5.42
N LEU A 69 -6.75 -22.81 -5.78
CA LEU A 69 -6.13 -23.86 -4.95
C LEU A 69 -5.73 -23.32 -3.57
N THR A 70 -5.14 -22.13 -3.54
CA THR A 70 -4.74 -21.43 -2.31
C THR A 70 -5.94 -21.14 -1.43
N ARG A 71 -7.01 -20.57 -2.00
CA ARG A 71 -8.21 -20.20 -1.26
C ARG A 71 -9.00 -21.40 -0.73
N PHE A 72 -9.17 -22.45 -1.54
CA PHE A 72 -10.08 -23.55 -1.20
C PHE A 72 -9.39 -24.78 -0.62
N VAL A 73 -8.06 -24.90 -0.76
CA VAL A 73 -7.31 -26.06 -0.26
C VAL A 73 -6.25 -25.63 0.75
N PHE A 74 -5.32 -24.74 0.36
CA PHE A 74 -4.21 -24.41 1.26
C PHE A 74 -4.64 -23.59 2.47
N ALA A 75 -5.53 -22.59 2.32
CA ALA A 75 -5.99 -21.77 3.44
C ALA A 75 -6.72 -22.59 4.52
N PRO A 76 -7.71 -23.46 4.20
CA PRO A 76 -8.33 -24.33 5.20
C PRO A 76 -7.34 -25.28 5.88
N LEU A 77 -6.42 -25.89 5.12
CA LEU A 77 -5.40 -26.79 5.67
C LEU A 77 -4.41 -26.06 6.58
N ALA A 78 -3.99 -24.86 6.19
CA ALA A 78 -3.11 -24.00 6.98
C ALA A 78 -3.79 -23.60 8.28
N SER A 79 -5.05 -23.13 8.24
CA SER A 79 -5.83 -22.81 9.44
C SER A 79 -5.91 -23.98 10.41
N PHE A 80 -6.18 -25.19 9.91
CA PHE A 80 -6.20 -26.39 10.73
C PHE A 80 -4.82 -26.73 11.30
N TYR A 81 -3.75 -26.62 10.50
CA TYR A 81 -2.38 -26.83 10.97
C TYR A 81 -1.98 -25.85 12.08
N ARG A 82 -2.31 -24.56 11.92
CA ARG A 82 -2.01 -23.52 12.92
C ARG A 82 -2.82 -23.70 14.21
N LEU A 83 -4.02 -24.26 14.13
CA LEU A 83 -4.81 -24.65 15.30
C LEU A 83 -4.12 -25.75 16.11
N LEU A 84 -3.45 -26.70 15.44
CA LEU A 84 -2.80 -27.84 16.09
C LEU A 84 -1.37 -27.55 16.53
N VAL A 85 -0.63 -26.72 15.79
CA VAL A 85 0.80 -26.50 15.98
C VAL A 85 1.07 -25.05 16.41
N PRO A 86 1.53 -24.83 17.66
CA PRO A 86 1.85 -23.50 18.16
C PRO A 86 2.87 -22.77 17.27
N GLN A 87 2.72 -21.46 17.16
CA GLN A 87 3.58 -20.61 16.34
C GLN A 87 5.07 -20.79 16.64
N ALA A 88 5.45 -20.89 17.92
CA ALA A 88 6.84 -21.11 18.31
C ALA A 88 7.43 -22.37 17.65
N VAL A 89 6.68 -23.47 17.61
CA VAL A 89 7.11 -24.72 16.98
C VAL A 89 7.24 -24.54 15.47
N ARG A 90 6.25 -23.92 14.81
CA ARG A 90 6.29 -23.66 13.36
C ARG A 90 7.52 -22.85 12.95
N VAL A 91 7.83 -21.78 13.69
CA VAL A 91 9.02 -20.94 13.44
C VAL A 91 10.31 -21.74 13.54
N HIS A 92 10.46 -22.60 14.57
CA HIS A 92 11.64 -23.44 14.70
C HIS A 92 11.76 -24.50 13.59
N LEU A 93 10.63 -25.09 13.16
CA LEU A 93 10.60 -26.01 12.03
C LEU A 93 10.96 -25.34 10.71
N ALA A 94 10.49 -24.11 10.48
CA ALA A 94 10.87 -23.30 9.31
C ALA A 94 12.38 -23.04 9.28
N LYS A 95 12.98 -22.61 10.41
CA LYS A 95 14.43 -22.42 10.54
C LYS A 95 15.23 -23.69 10.25
N ALA A 96 14.77 -24.83 10.76
CA ALA A 96 15.42 -26.12 10.48
C ALA A 96 15.34 -26.47 8.98
N GLY A 97 14.19 -26.24 8.35
CA GLY A 97 14.00 -26.38 6.90
C GLY A 97 14.96 -25.51 6.09
N ASP A 98 15.13 -24.24 6.49
CA ASP A 98 16.05 -23.31 5.83
C ASP A 98 17.51 -23.72 6.03
N ASN A 99 17.87 -24.25 7.20
CA ASN A 99 19.21 -24.76 7.47
C ASN A 99 19.55 -25.98 6.58
N ILE A 100 18.57 -26.86 6.29
CA ILE A 100 18.76 -28.02 5.40
C ILE A 100 19.09 -27.60 3.96
N LEU A 101 18.61 -26.44 3.50
CA LEU A 101 18.89 -25.91 2.16
C LEU A 101 20.27 -25.27 2.00
N PHE A 102 21.12 -25.33 3.04
CA PHE A 102 22.49 -24.84 2.99
C PHE A 102 23.28 -25.29 1.75
N PRO A 103 23.26 -26.57 1.31
CA PRO A 103 24.09 -27.00 0.20
C PRO A 103 23.74 -26.30 -1.12
N THR A 104 22.45 -26.03 -1.38
CA THR A 104 22.01 -25.24 -2.54
C THR A 104 22.60 -23.84 -2.52
N ARG A 105 22.46 -23.12 -1.39
CA ARG A 105 23.00 -21.76 -1.25
C ARG A 105 24.52 -21.73 -1.32
N PHE A 106 25.19 -22.68 -0.69
CA PHE A 106 26.65 -22.79 -0.68
C PHE A 106 27.21 -22.99 -2.09
N VAL A 107 26.65 -23.94 -2.85
CA VAL A 107 27.09 -24.24 -4.21
C VAL A 107 26.86 -23.03 -5.11
N ASN A 108 25.69 -22.39 -5.04
CA ASN A 108 25.39 -21.24 -5.89
C ASN A 108 26.24 -20.01 -5.56
N ASN A 109 26.44 -19.68 -4.28
CA ASN A 109 27.38 -18.62 -3.88
C ASN A 109 28.80 -18.88 -4.41
N LEU A 110 29.26 -20.14 -4.37
CA LEU A 110 30.57 -20.51 -4.89
C LEU A 110 30.65 -20.37 -6.41
N LEU A 111 29.62 -20.83 -7.14
CA LEU A 111 29.54 -20.71 -8.60
C LEU A 111 29.43 -19.26 -9.09
N GLN A 112 28.86 -18.39 -8.27
CA GLN A 112 28.81 -16.94 -8.51
C GLN A 112 30.12 -16.22 -8.15
N GLY A 113 31.08 -16.90 -7.51
CA GLY A 113 32.35 -16.32 -7.07
C GLY A 113 32.22 -15.44 -5.81
N LYS A 114 31.09 -15.50 -5.10
CA LYS A 114 30.83 -14.74 -3.87
C LYS A 114 31.49 -15.43 -2.67
N LEU A 115 32.82 -15.34 -2.56
CA LEU A 115 33.60 -16.07 -1.53
C LEU A 115 33.21 -15.67 -0.10
N ASN A 116 32.95 -14.39 0.16
CA ASN A 116 32.52 -13.92 1.48
C ASN A 116 31.17 -14.55 1.87
N ALA A 117 30.15 -14.42 1.00
CA ALA A 117 28.83 -15.03 1.20
C ALA A 117 28.90 -16.55 1.37
N THR A 118 29.76 -17.23 0.59
CA THR A 118 30.00 -18.68 0.70
C THR A 118 30.53 -19.04 2.10
N SER A 119 31.50 -18.28 2.60
CA SER A 119 32.08 -18.52 3.92
C SER A 119 31.10 -18.23 5.06
N GLU A 120 30.27 -17.19 4.91
CA GLU A 120 29.22 -16.84 5.85
C GLU A 120 28.12 -17.92 5.90
N GLU A 121 27.63 -18.40 4.75
CA GLU A 121 26.67 -19.51 4.70
C GLU A 121 27.22 -20.78 5.39
N MET A 122 28.51 -21.08 5.19
CA MET A 122 29.15 -22.23 5.85
C MET A 122 29.24 -22.04 7.37
N ALA A 123 29.60 -20.84 7.83
CA ALA A 123 29.62 -20.51 9.25
C ALA A 123 28.21 -20.57 9.87
N ARG A 124 27.20 -20.03 9.18
CA ARG A 124 25.79 -20.10 9.57
C ARG A 124 25.34 -21.54 9.73
N PHE A 125 25.58 -22.38 8.73
CA PHE A 125 25.20 -23.79 8.79
C PHE A 125 25.88 -24.52 9.94
N ALA A 126 27.19 -24.29 10.17
CA ALA A 126 27.91 -24.92 11.28
C ALA A 126 27.32 -24.49 12.64
N LEU A 127 27.08 -23.20 12.85
CA LEU A 127 26.53 -22.66 14.10
C LEU A 127 25.10 -23.13 14.34
N ASN A 128 24.23 -23.01 13.33
CA ASN A 128 22.83 -23.38 13.44
C ASN A 128 22.66 -24.89 13.60
N THR A 129 23.50 -25.70 12.96
CA THR A 129 23.46 -27.16 13.13
C THR A 129 23.96 -27.61 14.50
N THR A 130 24.97 -26.93 15.06
CA THR A 130 25.56 -27.30 16.36
C THR A 130 24.87 -26.62 17.54
N VAL A 131 25.11 -25.31 17.70
CA VAL A 131 24.55 -24.48 18.79
C VAL A 131 23.05 -24.29 18.59
N GLY A 132 22.60 -24.14 17.33
CA GLY A 132 21.20 -23.97 17.00
C GLY A 132 20.37 -25.27 16.98
N LEU A 133 20.92 -26.39 17.44
CA LEU A 133 20.25 -27.70 17.51
C LEU A 133 19.66 -28.13 16.15
N LEU A 134 20.53 -28.50 15.21
CA LEU A 134 20.17 -28.92 13.84
C LEU A 134 19.42 -27.85 13.02
N GLY A 135 19.55 -26.58 13.40
CA GLY A 135 18.92 -25.45 12.73
C GLY A 135 17.55 -25.06 13.29
N LEU A 136 17.08 -25.69 14.38
CA LEU A 136 15.84 -25.26 15.05
C LEU A 136 15.97 -23.82 15.57
N PHE A 137 17.16 -23.41 15.96
CA PHE A 137 17.50 -22.05 16.38
C PHE A 137 18.54 -21.46 15.42
N ASP A 138 18.57 -20.12 15.34
CA ASP A 138 19.45 -19.36 14.45
C ASP A 138 20.37 -18.40 15.24
N PRO A 139 21.34 -18.94 16.01
CA PRO A 139 22.35 -18.11 16.69
C PRO A 139 23.26 -17.37 15.71
N ALA A 140 23.38 -17.83 14.46
CA ALA A 140 24.25 -17.18 13.49
C ALA A 140 23.77 -15.76 13.14
N THR A 141 22.47 -15.55 12.96
CA THR A 141 21.90 -14.21 12.74
C THR A 141 22.15 -13.28 13.93
N GLN A 142 22.10 -13.79 15.17
CA GLN A 142 22.41 -12.99 16.37
C GLN A 142 23.86 -12.53 16.43
N LEU A 143 24.76 -13.19 15.69
CA LEU A 143 26.17 -12.83 15.56
C LEU A 143 26.45 -11.95 14.32
N GLY A 144 25.41 -11.48 13.64
CA GLY A 144 25.52 -10.61 12.46
C GLY A 144 25.84 -11.36 11.15
N LEU A 145 25.75 -12.69 11.14
CA LEU A 145 25.86 -13.47 9.90
C LEU A 145 24.47 -13.54 9.28
N HIS A 146 24.23 -12.91 8.12
CA HIS A 146 22.92 -12.94 7.47
C HIS A 146 22.85 -14.02 6.37
N PRO A 147 21.66 -14.60 6.10
CA PRO A 147 21.51 -15.60 5.06
C PRO A 147 21.66 -14.99 3.64
N HIS A 148 22.28 -15.75 2.74
CA HIS A 148 22.46 -15.44 1.32
C HIS A 148 21.67 -16.44 0.47
N PRO A 149 20.36 -16.20 0.21
CA PRO A 149 19.45 -17.16 -0.40
C PRO A 149 19.68 -17.32 -1.92
N GLU A 150 20.88 -17.74 -2.31
CA GLU A 150 21.27 -17.92 -3.71
C GLU A 150 20.77 -19.24 -4.30
N ASP A 151 20.22 -19.17 -5.51
CA ASP A 151 19.81 -20.31 -6.33
C ASP A 151 20.49 -20.33 -7.71
N PHE A 152 20.30 -21.41 -8.47
CA PHE A 152 20.99 -21.55 -9.75
C PHE A 152 20.46 -20.61 -10.83
N GLY A 153 19.22 -20.13 -10.68
CA GLY A 153 18.69 -19.06 -11.54
C GLY A 153 19.51 -17.78 -11.41
N GLN A 154 19.84 -17.38 -10.18
CA GLN A 154 20.74 -16.26 -9.90
C GLN A 154 22.16 -16.54 -10.39
N THR A 155 22.67 -17.76 -10.24
CA THR A 155 23.96 -18.17 -10.81
C THR A 155 24.03 -17.96 -12.33
N LEU A 156 22.98 -18.36 -13.06
CA LEU A 156 22.87 -18.12 -14.50
C LEU A 156 22.80 -16.62 -14.84
N ALA A 157 22.17 -15.81 -13.98
CA ALA A 157 22.14 -14.36 -14.12
C ALA A 157 23.54 -13.75 -14.01
N THR A 158 24.32 -14.17 -13.00
CA THR A 158 25.72 -13.78 -12.82
C THR A 158 26.60 -14.20 -14.01
N TRP A 159 26.30 -15.35 -14.61
CA TRP A 159 26.99 -15.83 -15.82
C TRP A 159 26.53 -15.16 -17.13
N GLY A 160 25.59 -14.21 -17.06
CA GLY A 160 25.23 -13.33 -18.17
C GLY A 160 23.78 -13.47 -18.66
N TRP A 161 23.00 -14.43 -18.18
CA TRP A 161 21.57 -14.57 -18.56
C TRP A 161 20.69 -13.64 -17.71
N ARG A 162 20.84 -12.32 -17.89
CA ARG A 162 20.13 -11.32 -17.09
C ARG A 162 18.65 -11.18 -17.47
N ARG A 163 18.36 -10.98 -18.76
CA ARG A 163 16.99 -10.87 -19.28
C ARG A 163 16.41 -12.25 -19.58
N SER A 164 15.25 -12.55 -19.04
CA SER A 164 14.57 -13.83 -19.25
C SER A 164 13.06 -13.64 -19.39
N LEU A 165 12.42 -14.55 -20.11
CA LEU A 165 10.97 -14.55 -20.29
C LEU A 165 10.29 -14.79 -18.93
N TYR A 166 9.36 -13.93 -18.54
CA TYR A 166 8.54 -14.16 -17.36
C TYR A 166 7.62 -15.37 -17.56
N LEU A 167 7.53 -16.23 -16.54
CA LEU A 167 6.66 -17.40 -16.50
C LEU A 167 5.98 -17.49 -15.14
N TYR A 168 4.70 -17.86 -15.13
CA TYR A 168 4.05 -18.28 -13.91
C TYR A 168 4.06 -19.81 -13.80
N LEU A 169 4.66 -20.35 -12.75
CA LEU A 169 4.78 -21.79 -12.53
C LEU A 169 3.72 -22.27 -11.52
N PRO A 170 2.90 -23.28 -11.84
CA PRO A 170 1.88 -23.78 -10.90
C PRO A 170 2.48 -24.20 -9.56
N ILE A 171 1.82 -23.82 -8.47
CA ILE A 171 2.18 -24.00 -7.05
C ILE A 171 3.45 -23.22 -6.62
N LEU A 172 4.37 -22.98 -7.55
CA LEU A 172 5.63 -22.28 -7.30
C LEU A 172 5.48 -20.76 -7.39
N GLY A 173 4.52 -20.28 -8.17
CA GLY A 173 4.23 -18.86 -8.36
C GLY A 173 5.04 -18.18 -9.48
N PRO A 174 5.19 -16.86 -9.40
CA PRO A 174 5.97 -16.06 -10.34
C PRO A 174 7.42 -16.55 -10.50
N SER A 175 7.92 -16.62 -11.73
CA SER A 175 9.27 -17.08 -12.06
C SER A 175 9.74 -16.46 -13.39
N SER A 176 10.97 -16.78 -13.82
CA SER A 176 11.41 -16.60 -15.19
C SER A 176 11.76 -17.95 -15.85
N LEU A 177 11.94 -17.98 -17.17
CA LEU A 177 12.44 -19.16 -17.89
C LEU A 177 13.80 -19.61 -17.35
N ARG A 178 14.66 -18.64 -17.00
CA ARG A 178 15.97 -18.88 -16.40
C ARG A 178 15.81 -19.54 -15.04
N ASP A 179 15.01 -18.95 -14.16
CA ASP A 179 14.86 -19.44 -12.79
C ASP A 179 14.13 -20.81 -12.77
N GLY A 180 13.18 -21.02 -13.69
CA GLY A 180 12.51 -22.31 -13.87
C GLY A 180 13.47 -23.43 -14.30
N LEU A 181 14.39 -23.15 -15.22
CA LEU A 181 15.45 -24.10 -15.59
C LEU A 181 16.53 -24.23 -14.50
N GLY A 182 16.76 -23.16 -13.73
CA GLY A 182 17.67 -23.16 -12.58
C GLY A 182 17.27 -24.14 -11.48
N GLN A 183 15.98 -24.44 -11.35
CA GLN A 183 15.52 -25.46 -10.41
C GLN A 183 16.05 -26.87 -10.72
N ILE A 184 16.45 -27.16 -11.97
CA ILE A 184 16.92 -28.51 -12.35
C ILE A 184 18.24 -28.86 -11.65
N PRO A 185 19.29 -28.02 -11.67
CA PRO A 185 20.47 -28.23 -10.84
C PRO A 185 20.18 -28.19 -9.33
N ASP A 186 19.31 -27.29 -8.87
CA ASP A 186 19.03 -27.13 -7.45
C ASP A 186 18.34 -28.36 -6.84
N VAL A 187 17.60 -29.14 -7.63
CA VAL A 187 17.05 -30.44 -7.22
C VAL A 187 18.13 -31.42 -6.73
N TYR A 188 19.34 -31.38 -7.32
CA TYR A 188 20.46 -32.24 -6.92
C TYR A 188 21.22 -31.72 -5.70
N THR A 189 21.06 -30.43 -5.36
CA THR A 189 21.72 -29.82 -4.21
C THR A 189 20.79 -29.67 -3.01
N ASP A 190 19.47 -29.73 -3.20
CA ASP A 190 18.46 -29.72 -2.13
C ASP A 190 18.38 -31.12 -1.47
N PRO A 191 18.84 -31.30 -0.21
CA PRO A 191 18.79 -32.59 0.47
C PRO A 191 17.36 -33.11 0.68
N THR A 192 16.37 -32.21 0.74
CA THR A 192 14.96 -32.57 0.94
C THR A 192 14.37 -33.31 -0.26
N THR A 193 14.95 -33.15 -1.46
CA THR A 193 14.50 -33.85 -2.67
C THR A 193 14.70 -35.37 -2.56
N TYR A 194 15.73 -35.82 -1.83
CA TYR A 194 15.99 -37.24 -1.60
C TYR A 194 15.06 -37.87 -0.56
N TYR A 195 14.26 -37.07 0.15
CA TYR A 195 13.23 -37.54 1.07
C TYR A 195 11.94 -36.74 0.85
N PRO A 196 11.09 -37.17 -0.12
CA PRO A 196 9.91 -36.41 -0.56
C PRO A 196 8.98 -35.90 0.56
N PRO A 197 8.75 -36.65 1.66
CA PRO A 197 7.97 -36.12 2.78
C PRO A 197 8.55 -34.85 3.41
N ALA A 198 9.88 -34.70 3.50
CA ALA A 198 10.50 -33.46 4.00
C ALA A 198 10.35 -32.30 3.02
N ALA A 199 10.51 -32.54 1.71
CA ALA A 199 10.29 -31.49 0.70
C ALA A 199 8.85 -30.96 0.75
N LEU A 200 7.87 -31.88 0.83
CA LEU A 200 6.45 -31.52 0.97
C LEU A 200 6.17 -30.81 2.30
N GLY A 201 6.71 -31.33 3.41
CA GLY A 201 6.54 -30.73 4.74
C GLY A 201 7.09 -29.31 4.81
N ARG A 202 8.30 -29.08 4.31
CA ARG A 202 8.93 -27.74 4.24
C ARG A 202 8.08 -26.76 3.43
N ARG A 203 7.65 -27.16 2.23
CA ARG A 203 6.79 -26.33 1.37
C ARG A 203 5.45 -26.03 2.03
N PHE A 204 4.83 -27.02 2.65
CA PHE A 204 3.55 -26.84 3.35
C PHE A 204 3.69 -25.86 4.53
N ILE A 205 4.74 -25.96 5.33
CA ILE A 205 5.00 -25.03 6.44
C ILE A 205 5.13 -23.60 5.90
N ALA A 206 5.95 -23.40 4.85
CA ALA A 206 6.12 -22.09 4.23
C ALA A 206 4.80 -21.50 3.71
N ILE A 207 3.99 -22.30 3.00
CA ILE A 207 2.66 -21.89 2.51
C ILE A 207 1.74 -21.58 3.70
N SER A 208 1.73 -22.43 4.74
CA SER A 208 0.82 -22.29 5.87
C SER A 208 1.04 -21.01 6.68
N ASP A 209 2.26 -20.50 6.69
CA ASP A 209 2.63 -19.27 7.38
C ASP A 209 2.33 -18.02 6.55
N GLN A 210 2.26 -18.14 5.21
CA GLN A 210 2.12 -17.01 4.28
C GLN A 210 0.75 -16.90 3.61
N VAL A 211 -0.10 -17.94 3.71
CA VAL A 211 -1.32 -18.03 2.91
C VAL A 211 -2.30 -16.88 3.16
N ASP A 212 -2.44 -16.42 4.40
CA ASP A 212 -3.38 -15.34 4.74
C ASP A 212 -2.85 -14.00 4.22
N ASP A 213 -1.54 -13.75 4.35
CA ASP A 213 -0.89 -12.58 3.78
C ASP A 213 -0.99 -12.57 2.25
N ALA A 214 -0.81 -13.72 1.59
CA ALA A 214 -0.95 -13.84 0.14
C ALA A 214 -2.39 -13.58 -0.32
N LEU A 215 -3.39 -14.12 0.38
CA LEU A 215 -4.79 -13.86 0.07
C LEU A 215 -5.18 -12.41 0.33
N ARG A 216 -4.65 -11.80 1.40
CA ARG A 216 -4.83 -10.38 1.70
C ARG A 216 -4.24 -9.51 0.61
N LEU A 217 -3.01 -9.80 0.15
CA LEU A 217 -2.40 -9.09 -0.98
C LEU A 217 -3.25 -9.21 -2.25
N VAL A 218 -3.88 -10.36 -2.47
CA VAL A 218 -4.81 -10.52 -3.61
C VAL A 218 -6.07 -9.67 -3.44
N GLU A 219 -6.56 -9.52 -2.22
CA GLU A 219 -7.77 -8.76 -1.91
C GLU A 219 -7.56 -7.26 -2.00
N ILE A 220 -6.41 -6.73 -1.51
CA ILE A 220 -6.18 -5.28 -1.48
C ILE A 220 -5.83 -4.70 -2.86
N ASN A 221 -5.29 -5.51 -3.77
CA ASN A 221 -4.75 -5.05 -5.05
C ASN A 221 -5.75 -5.23 -6.20
N TYR A 222 -5.86 -4.20 -7.04
CA TYR A 222 -6.70 -4.24 -8.25
C TYR A 222 -6.27 -5.36 -9.22
N ASP A 223 -4.97 -5.63 -9.32
CA ASP A 223 -4.41 -6.74 -10.09
C ASP A 223 -3.20 -7.38 -9.42
N ALA A 224 -3.48 -8.31 -8.52
CA ALA A 224 -2.47 -9.04 -7.77
C ALA A 224 -1.51 -9.88 -8.63
N TYR A 225 -1.92 -10.25 -9.85
CA TYR A 225 -1.04 -10.97 -10.77
C TYR A 225 0.07 -10.04 -11.29
N GLU A 226 -0.28 -8.84 -11.77
CA GLU A 226 0.72 -7.88 -12.23
C GLU A 226 1.68 -7.53 -11.10
N LEU A 227 1.14 -7.34 -9.89
CA LEU A 227 1.92 -7.11 -8.70
C LEU A 227 2.96 -8.21 -8.46
N ALA A 228 2.52 -9.47 -8.40
CA ALA A 228 3.37 -10.61 -8.07
C ALA A 228 4.43 -10.86 -9.15
N ARG A 229 4.06 -10.71 -10.43
CA ARG A 229 4.98 -10.77 -11.57
C ARG A 229 6.08 -9.74 -11.43
N THR A 230 5.66 -8.51 -11.19
CA THR A 230 6.49 -7.32 -11.12
C THR A 230 7.52 -7.43 -9.98
N VAL A 231 7.07 -7.75 -8.76
CA VAL A 231 7.94 -8.01 -7.60
C VAL A 231 8.97 -9.10 -7.88
N ASN A 232 8.55 -10.21 -8.50
CA ASN A 232 9.45 -11.31 -8.78
C ASN A 232 10.53 -10.95 -9.81
N THR A 233 10.18 -10.31 -10.92
CA THR A 233 11.15 -9.99 -11.98
C THR A 233 12.32 -9.17 -11.44
N LEU A 234 12.09 -8.25 -10.51
CA LEU A 234 13.15 -7.37 -10.02
C LEU A 234 13.96 -7.91 -8.86
N ASN A 235 13.34 -8.71 -7.97
CA ASN A 235 14.10 -9.58 -7.07
C ASN A 235 15.14 -10.43 -7.82
N ARG A 236 14.91 -10.64 -9.13
CA ARG A 236 15.70 -11.52 -10.01
C ARG A 236 16.63 -10.78 -10.98
N GLU A 237 16.50 -9.47 -11.14
CA GLU A 237 17.33 -8.66 -12.06
C GLU A 237 18.34 -7.75 -11.37
N VAL A 238 18.04 -7.28 -10.17
CA VAL A 238 18.88 -6.32 -9.45
C VAL A 238 19.98 -7.07 -8.69
N ASP A 239 21.22 -6.90 -9.15
CA ASP A 239 22.42 -7.40 -8.51
C ASP A 239 22.83 -6.43 -7.39
N ALA A 240 22.66 -6.82 -6.12
CA ALA A 240 22.87 -5.96 -4.95
C ALA A 240 24.35 -5.67 -4.67
N SER A 241 25.03 -4.98 -5.59
CA SER A 241 26.43 -4.59 -5.41
C SER A 241 26.69 -3.11 -5.74
N ASN A 242 27.19 -2.41 -4.71
CA ASN A 242 27.71 -1.03 -4.67
C ASN A 242 26.76 0.13 -5.03
N PHE A 243 25.81 0.43 -4.13
CA PHE A 243 25.09 1.71 -4.08
C PHE A 243 25.58 2.59 -2.91
N SER A 244 25.36 3.90 -3.00
CA SER A 244 25.82 4.88 -1.99
C SER A 244 24.86 4.95 -0.80
N TRP A 245 25.38 4.70 0.42
CA TRP A 245 24.62 4.76 1.68
C TRP A 245 24.44 6.19 2.21
N GLN A 246 23.93 7.08 1.37
CA GLN A 246 23.60 8.44 1.79
C GLN A 246 22.20 8.49 2.38
N SER A 247 22.09 9.13 3.54
CA SER A 247 20.82 9.46 4.18
C SER A 247 20.77 10.96 4.45
N ASP A 248 19.59 11.56 4.37
CA ASP A 248 19.34 12.87 4.95
C ASP A 248 18.11 12.88 5.86
N ASP A 249 17.96 13.97 6.62
CA ASP A 249 16.84 14.20 7.51
C ASP A 249 15.96 15.31 6.93
N SER A 250 15.03 14.90 6.06
CA SER A 250 14.07 15.76 5.38
C SER A 250 12.65 15.30 5.70
N SER A 251 11.65 16.13 5.40
CA SER A 251 10.25 15.73 5.56
C SER A 251 9.93 14.47 4.74
N ALA A 252 10.49 14.34 3.53
CA ALA A 252 10.33 13.16 2.70
C ALA A 252 10.96 11.90 3.33
N THR A 253 12.20 11.96 3.82
CA THR A 253 12.83 10.78 4.45
C THR A 253 12.14 10.39 5.76
N GLN A 254 11.67 11.36 6.55
CA GLN A 254 10.84 11.09 7.72
C GLN A 254 9.51 10.44 7.33
N SER A 255 8.88 10.85 6.23
CA SER A 255 7.62 10.24 5.75
C SER A 255 7.80 8.76 5.38
N LEU A 256 8.98 8.37 4.89
CA LEU A 256 9.29 6.96 4.65
C LEU A 256 9.28 6.12 5.93
N GLU A 257 9.44 6.71 7.13
CA GLU A 257 9.27 5.97 8.40
C GLU A 257 7.84 5.43 8.58
N ALA A 258 6.85 5.85 7.78
CA ALA A 258 5.51 5.27 7.77
C ALA A 258 5.52 3.77 7.47
N ILE A 259 6.59 3.23 6.86
CA ILE A 259 6.78 1.78 6.67
C ILE A 259 6.80 0.99 7.98
N PHE A 260 7.12 1.65 9.10
CA PHE A 260 7.13 1.03 10.41
C PHE A 260 5.72 0.95 11.03
N LEU A 261 4.73 1.61 10.42
CA LEU A 261 3.32 1.54 10.83
C LEU A 261 2.67 0.25 10.29
N THR A 262 3.00 -0.87 10.93
CA THR A 262 2.48 -2.21 10.61
C THR A 262 1.73 -2.79 11.81
N PRO A 263 0.75 -3.69 11.58
CA PRO A 263 0.13 -4.42 12.67
C PRO A 263 1.19 -5.29 13.38
N LYS A 264 1.13 -5.33 14.71
CA LYS A 264 2.06 -6.06 15.59
C LYS A 264 1.61 -7.50 15.78
N ASP A 265 0.31 -7.74 15.91
CA ASP A 265 -0.28 -9.07 15.95
C ASP A 265 -0.54 -9.60 14.52
N PHE A 266 0.10 -10.73 14.21
CA PHE A 266 -0.05 -11.43 12.93
C PHE A 266 -1.49 -11.91 12.68
N ALA A 267 -2.22 -12.26 13.73
CA ALA A 267 -3.58 -12.77 13.60
C ALA A 267 -4.61 -11.65 13.38
N PHE A 268 -4.28 -10.42 13.78
CA PHE A 268 -5.23 -9.30 13.79
C PHE A 268 -5.96 -9.08 12.45
N PRO A 269 -5.30 -9.09 11.27
CA PRO A 269 -6.00 -8.91 10.00
C PRO A 269 -7.04 -10.00 9.73
N SER A 270 -6.82 -11.22 10.24
CA SER A 270 -7.71 -12.38 10.04
C SER A 270 -8.77 -12.52 11.14
N ASP A 271 -8.57 -11.89 12.29
CA ASP A 271 -9.53 -11.88 13.40
C ASP A 271 -10.73 -10.96 13.13
N GLY A 272 -10.59 -10.01 12.19
CA GLY A 272 -11.66 -9.14 11.74
C GLY A 272 -12.68 -9.88 10.86
N SER A 273 -13.97 -9.61 11.04
CA SER A 273 -15.02 -10.12 10.17
C SER A 273 -15.22 -9.19 8.97
N THR A 274 -14.95 -9.69 7.76
CA THR A 274 -15.36 -9.01 6.53
C THR A 274 -16.84 -9.24 6.29
N GLU A 275 -17.61 -8.15 6.32
CA GLU A 275 -19.04 -8.11 6.01
C GLU A 275 -19.27 -7.25 4.76
N SER A 276 -20.52 -7.11 4.31
CA SER A 276 -20.86 -6.23 3.19
C SER A 276 -22.17 -5.52 3.41
N ILE A 277 -22.22 -4.25 3.01
CA ILE A 277 -23.40 -3.38 3.11
C ILE A 277 -23.94 -3.09 1.70
N PRO A 278 -25.23 -3.34 1.43
CA PRO A 278 -25.84 -2.94 0.15
C PRO A 278 -25.84 -1.42 0.01
N ILE A 279 -25.46 -0.94 -1.17
CA ILE A 279 -25.46 0.48 -1.52
C ILE A 279 -26.60 0.76 -2.50
N GLU A 280 -27.53 1.61 -2.08
CA GLU A 280 -28.79 1.83 -2.79
C GLU A 280 -28.60 2.36 -4.22
N TRP A 281 -27.67 3.31 -4.41
CA TRP A 281 -27.50 3.99 -5.70
C TRP A 281 -26.66 3.21 -6.72
N THR A 282 -25.82 2.27 -6.27
CA THR A 282 -25.05 1.39 -7.17
C THR A 282 -25.74 0.04 -7.38
N GLY A 283 -26.58 -0.40 -6.43
CA GLY A 283 -27.16 -1.74 -6.40
C GLY A 283 -26.18 -2.85 -6.01
N GLU A 284 -24.93 -2.48 -5.69
CA GLU A 284 -23.87 -3.38 -5.29
C GLU A 284 -23.74 -3.47 -3.77
N ALA A 285 -22.88 -4.37 -3.28
CA ALA A 285 -22.56 -4.45 -1.85
C ALA A 285 -21.10 -4.08 -1.60
N LEU A 286 -20.87 -3.03 -0.81
CA LEU A 286 -19.53 -2.60 -0.42
C LEU A 286 -19.01 -3.48 0.73
N PRO A 287 -17.83 -4.09 0.61
CA PRO A 287 -17.18 -4.78 1.72
C PRO A 287 -16.70 -3.80 2.80
N TYR A 288 -16.85 -4.18 4.07
CA TYR A 288 -16.22 -3.51 5.22
C TYR A 288 -15.68 -4.55 6.18
N THR A 289 -14.68 -4.20 6.99
CA THR A 289 -14.15 -5.11 8.02
C THR A 289 -14.48 -4.59 9.41
N LEU A 290 -14.95 -5.48 10.28
CA LEU A 290 -15.31 -5.18 11.67
C LEU A 290 -14.44 -6.01 12.63
N TRP A 291 -13.80 -5.33 13.58
CA TRP A 291 -13.21 -5.93 14.78
C TRP A 291 -14.08 -5.56 15.97
N LEU A 292 -14.79 -6.55 16.52
CA LEU A 292 -15.78 -6.35 17.58
C LEU A 292 -15.20 -6.70 18.95
N GLN A 293 -15.31 -5.79 19.91
CA GLN A 293 -14.96 -6.07 21.30
C GLN A 293 -15.94 -7.07 21.93
N PRO A 294 -15.48 -7.92 22.86
CA PRO A 294 -16.35 -8.90 23.53
C PRO A 294 -17.33 -8.27 24.52
N LYS A 295 -17.16 -6.99 24.85
CA LYS A 295 -18.00 -6.20 25.75
C LYS A 295 -18.45 -4.91 25.03
N PRO A 296 -19.54 -4.26 25.47
CA PRO A 296 -19.91 -2.95 24.97
C PRO A 296 -18.73 -1.98 25.03
N ALA A 297 -18.45 -1.33 23.90
CA ALA A 297 -17.26 -0.49 23.71
C ALA A 297 -17.53 0.62 22.69
N PRO A 298 -16.72 1.68 22.65
CA PRO A 298 -16.79 2.65 21.56
C PRO A 298 -16.60 2.00 20.19
N LEU A 299 -17.24 2.52 19.16
CA LEU A 299 -17.06 2.12 17.77
C LEU A 299 -16.32 3.20 17.00
N VAL A 300 -15.14 2.88 16.47
CA VAL A 300 -14.36 3.77 15.61
C VAL A 300 -14.53 3.35 14.15
N TYR A 301 -15.03 4.25 13.33
CA TYR A 301 -15.00 4.14 11.89
C TYR A 301 -13.68 4.75 11.39
N LEU A 302 -12.84 3.94 10.75
CA LEU A 302 -11.50 4.33 10.30
C LEU A 302 -11.45 4.44 8.78
N LEU A 303 -11.07 5.62 8.28
CA LEU A 303 -10.96 5.94 6.86
C LEU A 303 -9.49 6.06 6.42
N PRO A 304 -9.01 5.19 5.50
CA PRO A 304 -7.66 5.23 4.96
C PRO A 304 -7.33 6.50 4.15
N GLY A 305 -6.05 6.68 3.86
CA GLY A 305 -5.53 7.75 2.99
C GLY A 305 -5.87 7.55 1.51
N LEU A 306 -5.31 8.42 0.66
CA LEU A 306 -5.46 8.35 -0.80
C LEU A 306 -5.11 6.94 -1.30
N GLY A 307 -5.97 6.36 -2.15
CA GLY A 307 -5.78 5.00 -2.67
C GLY A 307 -5.91 3.87 -1.64
N GLY A 308 -6.04 4.17 -0.34
CA GLY A 308 -5.96 3.19 0.74
C GLY A 308 -7.12 2.19 0.77
N HIS A 309 -6.78 0.91 0.93
CA HIS A 309 -7.74 -0.19 1.10
C HIS A 309 -7.99 -0.48 2.59
N ARG A 310 -9.18 -0.97 2.95
CA ARG A 310 -9.59 -1.31 4.34
C ARG A 310 -8.71 -2.35 5.06
N LEU A 311 -7.93 -3.12 4.30
CA LEU A 311 -6.96 -4.13 4.78
C LEU A 311 -5.50 -3.75 4.46
N GLY A 312 -5.21 -2.49 4.15
CA GLY A 312 -3.85 -1.99 3.96
C GLY A 312 -3.07 -1.95 5.29
N ASP A 313 -1.74 -2.04 5.25
CA ASP A 313 -0.90 -2.16 6.46
C ASP A 313 -1.08 -0.99 7.44
N ALA A 314 -1.03 0.25 6.96
CA ALA A 314 -1.24 1.44 7.79
C ALA A 314 -2.66 1.48 8.42
N THR A 315 -3.67 1.07 7.66
CA THR A 315 -5.06 0.96 8.13
C THR A 315 -5.18 -0.11 9.22
N LEU A 316 -4.58 -1.28 9.01
CA LEU A 316 -4.59 -2.38 9.98
C LEU A 316 -3.81 -2.04 11.24
N ALA A 317 -2.66 -1.37 11.12
CA ALA A 317 -1.86 -0.95 12.26
C ALA A 317 -2.63 0.04 13.17
N LEU A 318 -3.36 0.99 12.58
CA LEU A 318 -4.20 1.91 13.33
C LEU A 318 -5.46 1.24 13.87
N ALA A 319 -6.08 0.34 13.10
CA ALA A 319 -7.22 -0.44 13.57
C ALA A 319 -6.83 -1.31 14.77
N GLU A 320 -5.67 -1.96 14.74
CA GLU A 320 -5.12 -2.73 15.85
C GLU A 320 -4.84 -1.84 17.05
N LEU A 321 -4.20 -0.69 16.84
CA LEU A 321 -3.92 0.27 17.91
C LEU A 321 -5.20 0.66 18.66
N LEU A 322 -6.25 1.03 17.92
CA LEU A 322 -7.55 1.41 18.48
C LEU A 322 -8.26 0.22 19.15
N PHE A 323 -8.16 -0.96 18.55
CA PHE A 323 -8.76 -2.17 19.09
C PHE A 323 -8.09 -2.62 20.41
N VAL A 324 -6.77 -2.58 20.48
CA VAL A 324 -6.02 -2.88 21.71
C VAL A 324 -6.35 -1.88 22.83
N ASP A 325 -6.70 -0.65 22.46
CA ASP A 325 -7.16 0.40 23.37
C ASP A 325 -8.58 0.19 23.91
N GLY A 326 -9.29 -0.84 23.44
CA GLY A 326 -10.64 -1.16 23.91
C GLY A 326 -11.75 -0.66 23.00
N ASN A 327 -11.46 -0.18 21.79
CA ASN A 327 -12.48 0.19 20.80
C ASN A 327 -12.88 -1.02 19.95
N SER A 328 -14.14 -1.07 19.50
CA SER A 328 -14.49 -1.81 18.28
C SER A 328 -14.13 -0.95 17.07
N VAL A 329 -13.74 -1.56 15.95
CA VAL A 329 -13.25 -0.82 14.78
C VAL A 329 -13.92 -1.31 13.50
N VAL A 330 -14.36 -0.37 12.68
CA VAL A 330 -14.83 -0.60 11.31
C VAL A 330 -13.88 0.09 10.33
N THR A 331 -13.45 -0.62 9.29
CA THR A 331 -12.70 -0.04 8.18
C THR A 331 -13.44 -0.20 6.85
N ILE A 332 -13.38 0.84 6.03
CA ILE A 332 -13.80 0.85 4.62
C ILE A 332 -12.67 1.37 3.75
N SER A 333 -12.68 1.03 2.46
CA SER A 333 -11.69 1.55 1.51
C SER A 333 -11.98 3.02 1.18
N ASN A 334 -10.94 3.80 0.88
CA ASN A 334 -11.05 5.21 0.55
C ASN A 334 -11.84 5.42 -0.76
N PRO A 335 -12.58 6.53 -0.96
CA PRO A 335 -13.30 6.81 -2.21
C PRO A 335 -12.45 6.87 -3.49
N THR A 336 -11.14 7.02 -3.36
CA THR A 336 -10.18 6.97 -4.47
C THR A 336 -9.61 5.56 -4.71
N ASN A 337 -9.91 4.59 -3.84
CA ASN A 337 -9.56 3.19 -4.02
C ASN A 337 -10.60 2.49 -4.91
N TRP A 338 -10.12 1.57 -5.76
CA TRP A 338 -10.95 0.84 -6.72
C TRP A 338 -12.15 0.11 -6.08
N GLU A 339 -12.02 -0.41 -4.86
CA GLU A 339 -13.12 -1.13 -4.16
C GLU A 339 -14.29 -0.17 -3.90
N PHE A 340 -14.01 1.02 -3.41
CA PHE A 340 -15.06 2.02 -3.15
C PHE A 340 -15.64 2.58 -4.43
N ILE A 341 -14.80 2.92 -5.43
CA ILE A 341 -15.26 3.45 -6.71
C ILE A 341 -16.26 2.50 -7.36
N LYS A 342 -15.94 1.21 -7.35
CA LYS A 342 -16.77 0.18 -7.97
C LYS A 342 -18.11 -0.02 -7.26
N PHE A 343 -18.11 -0.03 -5.94
CA PHE A 343 -19.26 -0.52 -5.17
C PHE A 343 -20.08 0.59 -4.50
N ALA A 344 -19.50 1.77 -4.27
CA ALA A 344 -20.10 2.78 -3.41
C ALA A 344 -20.05 4.23 -3.94
N SER A 345 -19.26 4.57 -4.95
CA SER A 345 -19.27 5.94 -5.48
C SER A 345 -20.58 6.28 -6.18
N SER A 346 -21.13 7.46 -5.92
CA SER A 346 -22.32 7.99 -6.61
C SER A 346 -21.97 8.64 -7.96
N VAL A 347 -20.68 8.91 -8.19
CA VAL A 347 -20.11 9.41 -9.43
C VAL A 347 -18.99 8.50 -9.89
N ASP A 348 -18.83 8.35 -11.21
CA ASP A 348 -17.89 7.39 -11.80
C ASP A 348 -16.42 7.83 -11.65
N LEU A 349 -16.17 9.13 -11.43
CA LEU A 349 -14.85 9.72 -11.29
C LEU A 349 -14.76 10.48 -9.95
N PRO A 350 -14.07 9.93 -8.93
CA PRO A 350 -13.87 10.59 -7.64
C PRO A 350 -12.86 11.75 -7.73
N GLY A 351 -12.70 12.51 -6.65
CA GLY A 351 -11.81 13.69 -6.62
C GLY A 351 -12.56 15.00 -6.47
N TYR A 352 -13.81 14.95 -6.01
CA TYR A 352 -14.60 16.12 -5.65
C TYR A 352 -15.14 15.93 -4.23
N ALA A 353 -14.39 16.48 -3.26
CA ALA A 353 -14.57 16.27 -1.83
C ALA A 353 -16.01 16.44 -1.32
N PRO A 354 -16.82 17.41 -1.80
CA PRO A 354 -18.22 17.53 -1.38
C PRO A 354 -19.06 16.26 -1.67
N ILE A 355 -18.84 15.60 -2.80
CA ILE A 355 -19.52 14.34 -3.16
C ILE A 355 -18.85 13.17 -2.45
N ASP A 356 -17.53 13.05 -2.54
CA ASP A 356 -16.79 11.91 -1.99
C ASP A 356 -17.05 11.76 -0.47
N SER A 357 -17.04 12.88 0.26
CA SER A 357 -17.33 12.88 1.70
C SER A 357 -18.79 12.59 2.04
N LEU A 358 -19.73 12.88 1.14
CA LEU A 358 -21.15 12.56 1.32
C LEU A 358 -21.38 11.06 1.10
N ASP A 359 -20.77 10.47 0.08
CA ASP A 359 -20.85 9.03 -0.19
C ASP A 359 -20.27 8.22 0.97
N VAL A 360 -19.10 8.61 1.49
CA VAL A 360 -18.54 8.03 2.70
C VAL A 360 -19.53 8.11 3.86
N HIS A 361 -20.11 9.28 4.11
CA HIS A 361 -21.01 9.45 5.25
C HIS A 361 -22.29 8.61 5.13
N ARG A 362 -22.84 8.48 3.92
CA ARG A 362 -24.00 7.60 3.64
C ARG A 362 -23.65 6.14 3.86
N VAL A 363 -22.49 5.69 3.36
CA VAL A 363 -21.98 4.33 3.58
C VAL A 363 -21.83 4.03 5.07
N LEU A 364 -21.15 4.91 5.82
CA LEU A 364 -20.95 4.73 7.25
C LEU A 364 -22.29 4.72 8.01
N SER A 365 -23.24 5.55 7.61
CA SER A 365 -24.60 5.55 8.19
C SER A 365 -25.36 4.25 7.92
N ALA A 366 -25.20 3.67 6.72
CA ALA A 366 -25.82 2.39 6.38
C ALA A 366 -25.19 1.22 7.16
N ILE A 367 -23.86 1.22 7.32
CA ILE A 367 -23.15 0.26 8.17
C ILE A 367 -23.65 0.39 9.61
N ASP A 368 -23.70 1.61 10.15
CA ASP A 368 -24.16 1.88 11.50
C ASP A 368 -25.58 1.37 11.76
N ALA A 369 -26.53 1.69 10.87
CA ALA A 369 -27.91 1.23 10.98
C ALA A 369 -28.00 -0.31 10.99
N ARG A 370 -27.19 -0.98 10.15
CA ARG A 370 -27.11 -2.45 10.12
C ARG A 370 -26.52 -3.00 11.42
N LEU A 371 -25.42 -2.42 11.90
CA LEU A 371 -24.77 -2.85 13.13
C LEU A 371 -25.67 -2.64 14.35
N ALA A 372 -26.36 -1.50 14.46
CA ALA A 372 -27.31 -1.22 15.52
C ALA A 372 -28.49 -2.22 15.53
N SER A 373 -28.96 -2.64 14.35
CA SER A 373 -29.99 -3.68 14.21
C SER A 373 -29.51 -5.06 14.68
N LEU A 374 -28.27 -5.43 14.31
CA LEU A 374 -27.70 -6.73 14.64
C LEU A 374 -27.14 -6.81 16.07
N ARG A 375 -26.76 -5.67 16.66
CA ARG A 375 -25.98 -5.54 17.90
C ARG A 375 -26.38 -4.27 18.69
N PRO A 376 -27.62 -4.16 19.18
CA PRO A 376 -28.16 -2.91 19.73
C PRO A 376 -27.40 -2.35 20.95
N ASP A 377 -26.75 -3.22 21.74
CA ASP A 377 -26.06 -2.82 22.98
C ASP A 377 -24.53 -2.92 22.89
N ALA A 378 -23.97 -3.14 21.70
CA ALA A 378 -22.54 -3.38 21.55
C ALA A 378 -21.69 -2.11 21.53
N PHE A 379 -22.28 -0.94 21.24
CA PHE A 379 -21.53 0.29 20.98
C PHE A 379 -21.91 1.42 21.93
N THR A 380 -20.95 1.95 22.68
CA THR A 380 -21.18 2.99 23.70
C THR A 380 -21.10 4.41 23.14
N SER A 381 -20.29 4.62 22.10
CA SER A 381 -20.13 5.89 21.36
C SER A 381 -19.69 5.61 19.93
N LYS A 382 -19.82 6.58 19.03
CA LYS A 382 -19.49 6.46 17.60
C LYS A 382 -18.47 7.52 17.22
N ARG A 383 -17.30 7.10 16.73
CA ARG A 383 -16.15 7.96 16.48
C ARG A 383 -15.74 7.84 15.01
N LEU A 384 -15.37 8.93 14.35
CA LEU A 384 -14.82 8.89 13.00
C LEU A 384 -13.35 9.30 13.05
N ALA A 385 -12.47 8.44 12.55
CA ALA A 385 -11.05 8.72 12.42
C ALA A 385 -10.62 8.57 10.95
N GLY A 386 -9.77 9.47 10.47
CA GLY A 386 -9.22 9.40 9.12
C GLY A 386 -7.74 9.76 9.09
N ILE A 387 -7.03 9.23 8.09
CA ILE A 387 -5.61 9.55 7.83
C ILE A 387 -5.44 10.16 6.44
N SER A 388 -4.54 11.14 6.29
CA SER A 388 -4.23 11.77 5.00
C SER A 388 -5.50 12.24 4.25
N LEU A 389 -5.78 11.77 3.03
CA LEU A 389 -7.05 12.08 2.35
C LEU A 389 -8.30 11.65 3.15
N GLY A 390 -8.23 10.53 3.89
CA GLY A 390 -9.30 10.13 4.80
C GLY A 390 -9.49 11.11 5.96
N ALA A 391 -8.42 11.74 6.45
CA ALA A 391 -8.49 12.81 7.44
C ALA A 391 -9.15 14.06 6.85
N PHE A 392 -8.78 14.42 5.63
CA PHE A 392 -9.38 15.52 4.89
C PHE A 392 -10.90 15.30 4.66
N LEU A 393 -11.32 14.11 4.23
CA LEU A 393 -12.74 13.77 4.08
C LEU A 393 -13.48 13.73 5.43
N THR A 394 -12.82 13.30 6.50
CA THR A 394 -13.36 13.36 7.86
C THR A 394 -13.68 14.80 8.28
N LEU A 395 -12.82 15.76 7.91
CA LEU A 395 -13.07 17.19 8.17
C LEU A 395 -14.24 17.74 7.33
N PHE A 396 -14.38 17.31 6.07
CA PHE A 396 -15.58 17.62 5.27
C PHE A 396 -16.86 17.07 5.90
N ILE A 397 -16.84 15.84 6.41
CA ILE A 397 -17.98 15.25 7.12
C ILE A 397 -18.31 16.06 8.38
N ALA A 398 -17.30 16.38 9.18
CA ALA A 398 -17.47 17.11 10.44
C ALA A 398 -18.01 18.54 10.23
N ALA A 399 -17.51 19.24 9.22
CA ALA A 399 -17.92 20.62 8.94
C ALA A 399 -19.38 20.72 8.48
N ASN A 400 -19.87 19.69 7.78
CA ASN A 400 -21.23 19.65 7.24
C ASN A 400 -22.19 18.81 8.11
N GLU A 401 -21.75 18.38 9.30
CA GLU A 401 -22.51 17.44 10.14
C GLU A 401 -23.93 17.93 10.46
N ARG A 402 -24.13 19.22 10.78
CA ARG A 402 -25.45 19.74 11.17
C ARG A 402 -26.51 19.53 10.09
N GLU A 403 -26.15 19.83 8.85
CA GLU A 403 -27.01 19.63 7.68
C GLU A 403 -27.23 18.14 7.44
N ARG A 404 -26.15 17.35 7.44
CA ARG A 404 -26.21 15.92 7.16
C ARG A 404 -27.00 15.11 8.19
N VAL A 405 -26.93 15.48 9.46
CA VAL A 405 -27.73 14.87 10.53
C VAL A 405 -29.20 15.26 10.39
N ALA A 406 -29.50 16.47 9.92
CA ALA A 406 -30.89 16.85 9.61
C ALA A 406 -31.47 16.02 8.46
N ASP A 407 -30.62 15.57 7.53
CA ASP A 407 -30.95 14.62 6.46
C ASP A 407 -30.96 13.14 6.92
N GLY A 408 -30.78 12.88 8.22
CA GLY A 408 -30.84 11.54 8.80
C GLY A 408 -29.54 10.74 8.74
N LEU A 409 -28.42 11.37 8.38
CA LEU A 409 -27.10 10.71 8.43
C LEU A 409 -26.55 10.63 9.86
N LEU A 410 -25.62 9.70 10.05
CA LEU A 410 -25.02 9.38 11.33
C LEU A 410 -24.32 10.59 11.97
N ARG A 411 -24.56 10.83 13.27
CA ARG A 411 -23.77 11.77 14.07
C ARG A 411 -22.63 11.04 14.76
N PHE A 412 -21.43 11.64 14.78
CA PHE A 412 -20.28 11.08 15.51
C PHE A 412 -19.98 11.92 16.76
N ASP A 413 -19.58 11.26 17.84
CA ASP A 413 -19.21 11.88 19.11
C ASP A 413 -17.86 12.61 19.02
N ILE A 414 -16.97 12.15 18.12
CA ILE A 414 -15.68 12.79 17.87
C ILE A 414 -15.21 12.53 16.43
N TYR A 415 -14.49 13.51 15.89
CA TYR A 415 -13.86 13.46 14.57
C TYR A 415 -12.36 13.64 14.71
N VAL A 416 -11.56 12.64 14.34
CA VAL A 416 -10.11 12.66 14.45
C VAL A 416 -9.49 12.63 13.05
N ALA A 417 -8.70 13.64 12.73
CA ALA A 417 -8.02 13.77 11.44
C ALA A 417 -6.49 13.76 11.65
N LEU A 418 -5.80 12.79 11.07
CA LEU A 418 -4.35 12.62 11.14
C LEU A 418 -3.69 13.04 9.82
N ASP A 419 -2.81 14.03 9.87
CA ASP A 419 -2.13 14.68 8.73
C ASP A 419 -3.08 15.01 7.56
N PRO A 420 -4.18 15.77 7.77
CA PRO A 420 -5.02 16.22 6.66
C PRO A 420 -4.28 17.26 5.81
N ALA A 421 -4.36 17.16 4.48
CA ALA A 421 -4.06 18.28 3.61
C ALA A 421 -5.06 19.42 3.85
N VAL A 422 -4.70 20.67 3.49
CA VAL A 422 -5.64 21.81 3.54
C VAL A 422 -6.04 22.24 2.14
N THR A 423 -5.06 22.42 1.27
CA THR A 423 -5.27 22.80 -0.13
C THR A 423 -5.08 21.60 -1.03
N PHE A 424 -6.19 21.12 -1.58
CA PHE A 424 -6.23 19.88 -2.36
C PHE A 424 -5.39 19.97 -3.65
N GLU A 425 -5.43 21.12 -4.35
CA GLU A 425 -4.59 21.36 -5.53
C GLU A 425 -3.09 21.22 -5.21
N HIS A 426 -2.63 21.91 -4.16
CA HIS A 426 -1.24 21.84 -3.71
C HIS A 426 -0.82 20.40 -3.37
N ALA A 427 -1.69 19.65 -2.70
CA ALA A 427 -1.40 18.26 -2.36
C ALA A 427 -1.17 17.42 -3.62
N LEU A 428 -2.05 17.48 -4.62
CA LEU A 428 -1.90 16.75 -5.88
C LEU A 428 -0.64 17.20 -6.66
N GLU A 429 -0.38 18.50 -6.72
CA GLU A 429 0.85 19.03 -7.34
C GLU A 429 2.13 18.53 -6.65
N GLN A 430 2.12 18.40 -5.32
CA GLN A 430 3.27 17.84 -4.60
C GLN A 430 3.49 16.37 -4.95
N LEU A 431 2.43 15.56 -5.05
CA LEU A 431 2.56 14.15 -5.45
C LEU A 431 3.17 14.02 -6.86
N ASP A 432 2.71 14.84 -7.79
CA ASP A 432 3.25 14.87 -9.16
C ASP A 432 4.69 15.39 -9.20
N ARG A 433 5.03 16.41 -8.40
CA ARG A 433 6.40 16.90 -8.26
C ARG A 433 7.33 15.81 -7.72
N PHE A 434 6.86 15.08 -6.71
CA PHE A 434 7.60 14.01 -6.04
C PHE A 434 7.90 12.87 -7.02
N TYR A 435 6.91 12.39 -7.77
CA TYR A 435 7.11 11.37 -8.81
C TYR A 435 8.13 11.81 -9.87
N ASN A 436 8.12 13.09 -10.22
CA ASN A 436 9.03 13.68 -11.18
C ASN A 436 10.36 14.18 -10.58
N ALA A 437 10.66 13.88 -9.31
CA ALA A 437 11.92 14.28 -8.68
C ALA A 437 13.18 13.86 -9.46
N PRO A 438 13.25 12.70 -10.14
CA PRO A 438 14.42 12.33 -10.95
C PRO A 438 14.64 13.19 -12.22
N LEU A 439 13.68 14.04 -12.63
CA LEU A 439 13.88 14.95 -13.77
C LEU A 439 15.00 15.97 -13.54
N VAL A 440 15.44 16.15 -12.29
CA VAL A 440 16.60 16.98 -11.95
C VAL A 440 17.92 16.42 -12.48
N PHE A 441 17.98 15.10 -12.74
CA PHE A 441 19.16 14.45 -13.30
C PHE A 441 19.20 14.57 -14.83
N PRO A 442 20.40 14.69 -15.43
CA PRO A 442 20.57 14.60 -16.88
C PRO A 442 19.94 13.30 -17.42
N VAL A 443 19.38 13.35 -18.63
CA VAL A 443 18.66 12.22 -19.25
C VAL A 443 19.56 10.97 -19.31
N GLU A 444 20.86 11.16 -19.55
CA GLU A 444 21.84 10.07 -19.68
C GLU A 444 22.17 9.37 -18.35
N GLU A 445 21.91 10.02 -17.21
CA GLU A 445 22.20 9.49 -15.87
C GLU A 445 20.94 9.04 -15.12
N ARG A 446 19.76 9.48 -15.58
CA ARG A 446 18.47 9.34 -14.90
C ARG A 446 18.12 7.88 -14.62
N ASP A 447 18.22 7.00 -15.62
CA ASP A 447 17.90 5.58 -15.48
C ASP A 447 18.81 4.91 -14.44
N ALA A 448 20.12 5.18 -14.49
CA ALA A 448 21.08 4.64 -13.53
C ALA A 448 20.81 5.11 -12.09
N LYS A 449 20.30 6.35 -11.92
CA LYS A 449 19.90 6.88 -10.62
C LYS A 449 18.63 6.23 -10.08
N ILE A 450 17.64 6.02 -10.95
CA ILE A 450 16.42 5.30 -10.60
C ILE A 450 16.75 3.85 -10.22
N ASP A 451 17.62 3.18 -10.99
CA ASP A 451 18.11 1.83 -10.69
C ASP A 451 18.82 1.76 -9.34
N GLU A 452 19.64 2.77 -8.99
CA GLU A 452 20.31 2.86 -7.69
C GLU A 452 19.30 2.94 -6.52
N ILE A 453 18.24 3.75 -6.67
CA ILE A 453 17.16 3.87 -5.69
C ILE A 453 16.49 2.51 -5.45
N PHE A 454 16.21 1.78 -6.53
CA PHE A 454 15.56 0.47 -6.44
C PHE A 454 16.46 -0.61 -5.86
N ALA A 455 17.75 -0.57 -6.17
CA ALA A 455 18.72 -1.45 -5.54
C ALA A 455 18.77 -1.27 -4.02
N LYS A 456 18.74 -0.02 -3.53
CA LYS A 456 18.69 0.27 -2.08
C LYS A 456 17.48 -0.37 -1.44
N VAL A 457 16.32 -0.23 -2.04
CA VAL A 457 15.08 -0.67 -1.38
C VAL A 457 14.92 -2.17 -1.48
N LEU A 458 15.34 -2.78 -2.59
CA LEU A 458 15.42 -4.21 -2.70
C LEU A 458 16.35 -4.80 -1.65
N TYR A 459 17.51 -4.18 -1.42
CA TYR A 459 18.40 -4.60 -0.35
C TYR A 459 17.71 -4.54 1.02
N LEU A 460 17.07 -3.41 1.33
CA LEU A 460 16.37 -3.21 2.59
C LEU A 460 15.20 -4.20 2.76
N SER A 461 14.60 -4.73 1.68
CA SER A 461 13.48 -5.68 1.78
C SER A 461 13.91 -7.07 2.23
N HIS A 462 15.20 -7.39 2.04
CA HIS A 462 15.80 -8.63 2.47
C HIS A 462 16.33 -8.55 3.92
N GLY A 463 16.64 -7.35 4.41
CA GLY A 463 17.12 -7.09 5.77
C GLY A 463 16.01 -6.91 6.82
N GLU A 464 16.40 -6.90 8.09
CA GLU A 464 15.53 -6.45 9.19
C GLU A 464 15.68 -4.93 9.33
N LEU A 465 14.57 -4.20 9.31
CA LEU A 465 14.56 -2.76 9.56
C LEU A 465 14.05 -2.50 10.97
N GLU A 466 14.83 -1.77 11.76
CA GLU A 466 14.45 -1.37 13.10
C GLU A 466 14.00 0.10 13.11
N PRO A 467 12.85 0.41 13.75
CA PRO A 467 12.43 1.79 13.95
C PRO A 467 13.51 2.61 14.66
N GLY A 468 13.77 3.83 14.18
CA GLY A 468 14.77 4.75 14.73
C GLY A 468 16.15 4.66 14.08
N VAL A 469 16.38 3.71 13.17
CA VAL A 469 17.52 3.75 12.24
C VAL A 469 17.13 4.58 11.03
N ALA A 470 17.95 5.59 10.69
CA ALA A 470 17.72 6.41 9.51
C ALA A 470 17.75 5.56 8.24
N LEU A 471 16.73 5.70 7.39
CA LEU A 471 16.70 5.01 6.11
C LEU A 471 17.76 5.62 5.17
N PRO A 472 18.44 4.80 4.34
CA PRO A 472 19.56 5.21 3.50
C PRO A 472 19.10 5.89 2.20
N PHE A 473 18.17 6.83 2.33
CA PHE A 473 17.64 7.62 1.23
C PHE A 473 17.97 9.08 1.45
N THR A 474 18.37 9.74 0.37
CA THR A 474 18.34 11.20 0.29
C THR A 474 16.91 11.68 0.07
N ARG A 475 16.70 12.99 0.23
CA ARG A 475 15.44 13.67 0.04
C ARG A 475 14.86 13.41 -1.34
N LEU A 476 15.66 13.54 -2.40
CA LEU A 476 15.19 13.34 -3.77
C LEU A 476 14.73 11.89 -4.00
N GLU A 477 15.46 10.92 -3.44
CA GLU A 477 15.10 9.51 -3.53
C GLU A 477 13.82 9.23 -2.74
N ALA A 478 13.65 9.83 -1.56
CA ALA A 478 12.45 9.70 -0.76
C ALA A 478 11.24 10.41 -1.40
N GLU A 479 11.40 11.62 -1.93
CA GLU A 479 10.36 12.33 -2.70
C GLU A 479 9.90 11.43 -3.86
N PHE A 480 10.84 10.86 -4.64
CA PHE A 480 10.52 9.95 -5.72
C PHE A 480 9.76 8.71 -5.26
N LEU A 481 10.24 8.01 -4.24
CA LEU A 481 9.60 6.79 -3.73
C LEU A 481 8.16 7.04 -3.23
N ILE A 482 7.93 8.17 -2.58
CA ILE A 482 6.59 8.58 -2.13
C ILE A 482 5.69 8.88 -3.34
N GLY A 483 6.16 9.70 -4.29
CA GLY A 483 5.40 10.04 -5.49
C GLY A 483 5.07 8.81 -6.35
N LEU A 484 6.00 7.87 -6.42
CA LEU A 484 5.83 6.59 -7.09
C LEU A 484 4.78 5.71 -6.43
N SER A 485 4.73 5.64 -5.09
CA SER A 485 3.66 4.93 -4.37
C SER A 485 2.28 5.47 -4.75
N PHE A 486 2.10 6.79 -4.75
CA PHE A 486 0.83 7.40 -5.12
C PHE A 486 0.53 7.30 -6.63
N ARG A 487 1.54 7.30 -7.50
CA ARG A 487 1.33 7.05 -8.94
C ARG A 487 0.73 5.67 -9.20
N MET A 488 1.02 4.67 -8.38
CA MET A 488 0.36 3.35 -8.44
C MET A 488 -1.11 3.41 -8.03
N ASP A 489 -1.43 4.14 -6.97
CA ASP A 489 -2.82 4.34 -6.56
C ASP A 489 -3.63 5.04 -7.66
N LEU A 490 -3.03 6.04 -8.31
CA LEU A 490 -3.63 6.71 -9.47
C LEU A 490 -3.86 5.76 -10.65
N GLN A 491 -2.93 4.85 -10.92
CA GLN A 491 -3.09 3.87 -11.99
C GLN A 491 -4.35 3.01 -11.77
N PHE A 492 -4.58 2.52 -10.55
CA PHE A 492 -5.78 1.73 -10.24
C PHE A 492 -7.06 2.56 -10.32
N LEU A 493 -6.99 3.81 -9.86
CA LEU A 493 -8.08 4.77 -10.03
C LEU A 493 -8.42 4.93 -11.51
N LEU A 494 -7.45 5.25 -12.37
CA LEU A 494 -7.64 5.46 -13.81
C LEU A 494 -8.29 4.24 -14.50
N LEU A 495 -7.77 3.05 -14.21
CA LEU A 495 -8.30 1.79 -14.78
C LEU A 495 -9.73 1.50 -14.30
N GLN A 496 -10.05 1.79 -13.03
CA GLN A 496 -11.40 1.64 -12.49
C GLN A 496 -12.36 2.71 -13.05
N THR A 497 -11.91 3.95 -13.19
CA THR A 497 -12.73 5.02 -13.78
C THR A 497 -12.97 4.77 -15.26
N GLN A 498 -12.02 4.21 -16.00
CA GLN A 498 -12.23 3.81 -17.39
C GLN A 498 -13.26 2.67 -17.51
N GLU A 499 -13.26 1.72 -16.57
CA GLU A 499 -14.28 0.67 -16.53
C GLU A 499 -15.68 1.24 -16.25
N SER A 500 -15.76 2.25 -15.39
CA SER A 500 -17.03 2.85 -14.96
C SER A 500 -17.56 3.86 -16.00
N HIS A 501 -16.65 4.63 -16.61
CA HIS A 501 -16.97 5.69 -17.57
C HIS A 501 -15.79 5.99 -18.52
N ASP A 502 -15.78 5.34 -19.70
CA ASP A 502 -14.73 5.54 -20.68
C ASP A 502 -14.87 6.88 -21.44
N LEU A 503 -14.01 7.84 -21.12
CA LEU A 503 -13.92 9.15 -21.79
C LEU A 503 -13.07 9.13 -23.07
N GLY A 504 -12.48 7.97 -23.44
CA GLY A 504 -11.58 7.86 -24.58
C GLY A 504 -10.25 8.58 -24.39
N VAL A 505 -9.85 8.83 -23.14
CA VAL A 505 -8.54 9.41 -22.81
C VAL A 505 -7.46 8.33 -22.87
N LEU A 506 -7.68 7.21 -22.16
CA LEU A 506 -6.86 6.00 -22.31
C LEU A 506 -7.19 5.33 -23.66
N GLN A 507 -6.19 5.14 -24.51
CA GLN A 507 -6.32 4.61 -25.87
C GLN A 507 -6.19 3.09 -25.93
N THR A 508 -5.58 2.48 -24.93
CA THR A 508 -5.33 1.04 -24.88
C THR A 508 -6.62 0.32 -24.46
N PRO A 509 -7.17 -0.56 -25.31
CA PRO A 509 -8.37 -1.30 -24.96
C PRO A 509 -8.12 -2.23 -23.78
N ARG A 510 -9.09 -2.32 -22.88
CA ARG A 510 -9.03 -3.25 -21.76
C ARG A 510 -9.18 -4.69 -22.23
N SER A 511 -8.31 -5.57 -21.74
CA SER A 511 -8.44 -7.03 -21.90
C SER A 511 -8.38 -7.71 -20.53
N ARG A 512 -9.18 -8.76 -20.32
CA ARG A 512 -9.17 -9.51 -19.06
C ARG A 512 -7.90 -10.34 -18.86
N LEU A 513 -7.26 -10.74 -19.97
CA LEU A 513 -6.12 -11.66 -19.99
C LEU A 513 -4.81 -10.99 -20.43
N ARG A 514 -4.88 -9.77 -20.96
CA ARG A 514 -3.72 -8.99 -21.37
C ARG A 514 -3.88 -7.54 -20.92
N ARG A 515 -3.50 -7.24 -19.68
CA ARG A 515 -3.73 -5.97 -19.02
C ARG A 515 -2.48 -5.10 -18.97
N ALA A 516 -1.27 -5.68 -19.02
CA ALA A 516 -0.03 -4.92 -18.90
C ALA A 516 0.02 -3.64 -19.78
N PRO A 517 -0.42 -3.65 -21.06
CA PRO A 517 -0.42 -2.43 -21.88
C PRO A 517 -1.31 -1.29 -21.34
N ALA A 518 -2.47 -1.62 -20.76
CA ALA A 518 -3.37 -0.62 -20.19
C ALA A 518 -2.80 -0.04 -18.88
N PHE A 519 -2.12 -0.88 -18.09
CA PHE A 519 -1.38 -0.44 -16.91
C PHE A 519 -0.26 0.52 -17.30
N CYS A 520 0.53 0.18 -18.32
CA CYS A 520 1.61 1.05 -18.83
C CYS A 520 1.08 2.43 -19.22
N GLU A 521 -0.02 2.48 -19.97
CA GLU A 521 -0.61 3.75 -20.37
C GLU A 521 -1.12 4.55 -19.16
N ALA A 522 -1.84 3.89 -18.23
CA ALA A 522 -2.37 4.55 -17.05
C ALA A 522 -1.26 5.12 -16.14
N SER A 523 -0.08 4.48 -16.07
CA SER A 523 1.06 5.01 -15.30
C SER A 523 1.69 6.28 -15.88
N GLU A 524 1.40 6.63 -17.14
CA GLU A 524 1.95 7.85 -17.77
C GLU A 524 1.15 9.12 -17.45
N TYR A 525 0.03 9.01 -16.73
CA TYR A 525 -0.79 10.16 -16.33
C TYR A 525 -0.52 10.55 -14.88
N SER A 526 -0.51 11.86 -14.64
CA SER A 526 -0.36 12.50 -13.34
C SER A 526 -1.69 12.82 -12.66
N TYR A 527 -1.68 13.17 -11.38
CA TYR A 527 -2.91 13.54 -10.67
C TYR A 527 -3.52 14.81 -11.24
N MET A 528 -2.70 15.80 -11.60
CA MET A 528 -3.19 17.00 -12.25
C MET A 528 -3.75 16.70 -13.65
N GLU A 529 -3.13 15.80 -14.41
CA GLU A 529 -3.73 15.32 -15.67
C GLU A 529 -5.03 14.55 -15.44
N TYR A 530 -5.14 13.74 -14.37
CA TYR A 530 -6.41 13.12 -13.99
C TYR A 530 -7.49 14.16 -13.75
N MET A 531 -7.20 15.20 -12.96
CA MET A 531 -8.16 16.26 -12.67
C MET A 531 -8.63 16.98 -13.93
N TYR A 532 -7.75 17.27 -14.89
CA TYR A 532 -8.07 18.04 -16.09
C TYR A 532 -8.57 17.22 -17.28
N ALA A 533 -8.00 16.04 -17.54
CA ALA A 533 -8.37 15.21 -18.68
C ALA A 533 -9.52 14.24 -18.37
N PHE A 534 -9.75 13.90 -17.10
CA PHE A 534 -10.74 12.91 -16.69
C PHE A 534 -11.83 13.55 -15.83
N ALA A 535 -11.50 14.05 -14.64
CA ALA A 535 -12.48 14.50 -13.66
C ALA A 535 -13.24 15.75 -14.12
N LEU A 536 -12.54 16.81 -14.56
CA LEU A 536 -13.16 18.06 -15.01
C LEU A 536 -14.16 17.88 -16.16
N PRO A 537 -13.84 17.22 -17.29
CA PRO A 537 -14.81 17.03 -18.37
C PRO A 537 -16.02 16.21 -17.91
N TYR A 538 -15.82 15.22 -17.03
CA TYR A 538 -16.92 14.44 -16.47
C TYR A 538 -17.82 15.27 -15.53
N LEU A 539 -17.22 15.96 -14.56
CA LEU A 539 -17.95 16.77 -13.56
C LEU A 539 -18.68 17.95 -14.21
N ALA A 540 -18.15 18.50 -15.30
CA ALA A 540 -18.82 19.53 -16.08
C ALA A 540 -20.11 19.05 -16.78
N THR A 541 -20.29 17.74 -16.96
CA THR A 541 -21.56 17.18 -17.45
C THR A 541 -22.62 17.02 -16.36
N LYS A 542 -22.23 17.17 -15.09
CA LYS A 542 -23.13 17.02 -13.94
C LYS A 542 -23.74 18.37 -13.55
N ASP A 543 -24.88 18.33 -12.89
CA ASP A 543 -25.57 19.52 -12.38
C ASP A 543 -24.89 20.06 -11.10
N LEU A 544 -23.62 20.46 -11.23
CA LEU A 544 -22.76 20.92 -10.13
C LEU A 544 -22.32 22.38 -10.30
N GLY A 545 -22.73 23.04 -11.39
CA GLY A 545 -22.28 24.38 -11.73
C GLY A 545 -20.77 24.47 -11.99
N ILE A 546 -20.19 23.43 -12.59
CA ILE A 546 -18.79 23.35 -13.01
C ILE A 546 -18.76 23.43 -14.54
N SER A 547 -18.01 24.37 -15.10
CA SER A 547 -17.81 24.51 -16.56
C SER A 547 -16.62 23.67 -17.04
N PHE A 548 -16.61 23.27 -18.31
CA PHE A 548 -15.42 22.65 -18.92
C PHE A 548 -14.46 23.73 -19.44
N ASP A 549 -13.81 24.44 -18.50
CA ASP A 549 -12.80 25.46 -18.77
C ASP A 549 -11.89 25.65 -17.53
N GLU A 550 -10.93 26.57 -17.62
CA GLU A 550 -10.01 26.87 -16.50
C GLU A 550 -10.73 27.40 -15.26
N ALA A 551 -11.89 28.05 -15.42
CA ALA A 551 -12.69 28.50 -14.28
C ALA A 551 -13.37 27.32 -13.58
N GLY A 552 -13.80 26.31 -14.33
CA GLY A 552 -14.31 25.06 -13.78
C GLY A 552 -13.26 24.29 -12.99
N GLY A 553 -12.03 24.19 -13.51
CA GLY A 553 -10.90 23.61 -12.77
C GLY A 553 -10.67 24.31 -11.43
N ARG A 554 -10.57 25.65 -11.42
CA ARG A 554 -10.47 26.45 -10.18
C ARG A 554 -11.68 26.29 -9.26
N THR A 555 -12.86 26.07 -9.82
CA THR A 555 -14.09 25.83 -9.03
C THR A 555 -14.01 24.49 -8.30
N ILE A 556 -13.49 23.44 -8.93
CA ILE A 556 -13.26 22.15 -8.28
C ILE A 556 -12.30 22.33 -7.12
N PHE A 557 -11.12 22.91 -7.36
CA PHE A 557 -10.09 23.06 -6.33
C PHE A 557 -10.52 23.97 -5.17
N SER A 558 -11.17 25.10 -5.47
CA SER A 558 -11.67 26.00 -4.41
C SER A 558 -12.74 25.37 -3.54
N ARG A 559 -13.63 24.53 -4.10
CA ARG A 559 -14.63 23.78 -3.32
C ARG A 559 -14.04 22.56 -2.61
N CYS A 560 -12.89 22.09 -3.04
CA CYS A 560 -12.09 21.06 -2.38
C CYS A 560 -10.98 21.67 -1.50
N ASP A 561 -11.11 22.91 -1.04
CA ASP A 561 -10.19 23.46 -0.03
C ASP A 561 -10.87 23.42 1.35
N LEU A 562 -10.15 23.07 2.42
CA LEU A 562 -10.75 23.09 3.77
C LEU A 562 -11.22 24.50 4.18
N ARG A 563 -10.68 25.56 3.57
CA ARG A 563 -11.16 26.94 3.75
C ARG A 563 -12.59 27.15 3.25
N ALA A 564 -13.05 26.35 2.29
CA ALA A 564 -14.44 26.39 1.82
C ALA A 564 -15.44 25.95 2.90
N ILE A 565 -14.98 25.19 3.89
CA ILE A 565 -15.80 24.66 4.99
C ILE A 565 -15.35 25.19 6.37
N GLU A 566 -14.60 26.30 6.38
CA GLU A 566 -14.04 26.90 7.60
C GLU A 566 -15.08 27.15 8.68
N ALA A 567 -16.23 27.74 8.31
CA ALA A 567 -17.29 28.05 9.27
C ALA A 567 -17.84 26.79 9.99
N GLY A 568 -17.93 25.68 9.27
CA GLY A 568 -18.33 24.38 9.84
C GLY A 568 -17.27 23.84 10.79
N LEU A 569 -15.99 23.92 10.41
CA LEU A 569 -14.87 23.47 11.23
C LEU A 569 -14.66 24.32 12.49
N ALA A 570 -14.77 25.64 12.37
CA ALA A 570 -14.64 26.58 13.48
C ALA A 570 -15.74 26.38 14.53
N SER A 571 -16.95 26.02 14.09
CA SER A 571 -18.12 25.85 14.98
C SER A 571 -18.33 24.42 15.51
N ASN A 572 -17.52 23.45 15.09
CA ASN A 572 -17.61 22.06 15.53
C ASN A 572 -16.55 21.72 16.60
N ASP A 573 -16.95 21.71 17.86
CA ASP A 573 -16.12 21.43 19.03
C ASP A 573 -15.63 19.98 19.14
N ARG A 574 -16.18 19.06 18.34
CA ARG A 574 -15.82 17.62 18.32
C ARG A 574 -14.72 17.27 17.32
N VAL A 575 -14.20 18.24 16.57
CA VAL A 575 -13.06 18.04 15.67
C VAL A 575 -11.75 18.01 16.45
N ARG A 576 -10.86 17.08 16.09
CA ARG A 576 -9.49 16.97 16.58
C ARG A 576 -8.57 16.72 15.40
N VAL A 577 -7.51 17.50 15.30
CA VAL A 577 -6.51 17.38 14.23
C VAL A 577 -5.14 17.11 14.82
N PHE A 578 -4.43 16.16 14.26
CA PHE A 578 -3.02 15.94 14.51
C PHE A 578 -2.27 16.14 13.20
N ALA A 579 -1.24 16.97 13.21
CA ALA A 579 -0.45 17.24 12.02
C ALA A 579 1.04 17.38 12.34
N ASN A 580 1.89 17.14 11.36
CA ASN A 580 3.31 17.47 11.43
C ASN A 580 3.58 18.87 10.87
N GLU A 581 4.39 19.67 11.56
CA GLU A 581 4.76 21.03 11.11
C GLU A 581 5.63 21.01 9.85
N ASN A 582 6.29 19.89 9.57
CA ASN A 582 7.11 19.69 8.38
C ASN A 582 6.45 18.78 7.34
N ASP A 583 5.13 18.53 7.44
CA ASP A 583 4.40 17.79 6.40
C ASP A 583 4.52 18.51 5.06
N PHE A 584 4.96 17.79 4.02
CA PHE A 584 5.15 18.36 2.69
C PHE A 584 3.85 18.69 1.96
N LEU A 585 2.70 18.20 2.44
CA LEU A 585 1.37 18.55 1.93
C LEU A 585 0.80 19.85 2.52
N LEU A 586 1.49 20.43 3.51
CA LEU A 586 1.07 21.66 4.18
C LEU A 586 2.05 22.79 3.86
N ARG A 587 1.51 23.90 3.36
CA ARG A 587 2.28 25.14 3.24
C ARG A 587 2.30 25.87 4.57
N PRO A 588 3.25 26.80 4.79
CA PRO A 588 3.27 27.61 6.00
C PRO A 588 1.91 28.29 6.31
N GLU A 589 1.23 28.81 5.29
CA GLU A 589 -0.10 29.42 5.41
C GLU A 589 -1.22 28.42 5.74
N ASP A 590 -1.05 27.14 5.41
CA ASP A 590 -1.99 26.07 5.75
C ASP A 590 -1.89 25.73 7.24
N LEU A 591 -0.66 25.67 7.78
CA LEU A 591 -0.40 25.47 9.21
C LEU A 591 -0.91 26.64 10.06
N GLU A 592 -0.65 27.88 9.63
CA GLU A 592 -1.16 29.07 10.31
C GLU A 592 -2.69 29.10 10.33
N TRP A 593 -3.32 28.70 9.21
CA TRP A 593 -4.77 28.60 9.11
C TRP A 593 -5.35 27.50 10.00
N LEU A 594 -4.78 26.29 10.03
CA LEU A 594 -5.23 25.23 10.94
C LEU A 594 -5.12 25.66 12.41
N LYS A 595 -4.01 26.32 12.77
CA LYS A 595 -3.80 26.86 14.13
C LYS A 595 -4.85 27.91 14.50
N SER A 596 -5.23 28.78 13.57
CA SER A 596 -6.22 29.83 13.83
C SER A 596 -7.66 29.31 13.93
N VAL A 597 -8.04 28.35 13.07
CA VAL A 597 -9.41 27.81 13.01
C VAL A 597 -9.67 26.81 14.13
N LEU A 598 -8.69 25.95 14.43
CA LEU A 598 -8.88 24.83 15.36
C LEU A 598 -8.41 25.14 16.79
N GLY A 599 -7.43 26.03 16.96
CA GLY A 599 -6.87 26.35 18.28
C GLY A 599 -6.37 25.09 19.00
N GLU A 600 -6.80 24.89 20.25
CA GLU A 600 -6.42 23.73 21.07
C GLU A 600 -6.93 22.38 20.52
N ARG A 601 -7.86 22.39 19.57
CA ARG A 601 -8.34 21.19 18.89
C ARG A 601 -7.34 20.62 17.88
N ALA A 602 -6.28 21.36 17.54
CA ALA A 602 -5.20 20.89 16.69
C ALA A 602 -3.90 20.74 17.46
N ARG A 603 -3.24 19.59 17.33
CA ARG A 603 -1.93 19.31 17.90
C ARG A 603 -0.91 19.14 16.79
N PHE A 604 0.16 19.92 16.87
CA PHE A 604 1.24 19.89 15.87
C PHE A 604 2.50 19.26 16.46
N PHE A 605 3.10 18.35 15.70
CA PHE A 605 4.39 17.75 16.03
C PHE A 605 5.49 18.41 15.19
N PRO A 606 6.67 18.75 15.77
CA PRO A 606 7.70 19.47 15.03
C PRO A 606 8.28 18.72 13.82
N ALA A 607 8.23 17.39 13.86
CA ALA A 607 8.83 16.51 12.87
C ALA A 607 8.08 15.18 12.77
N GLY A 608 8.10 14.59 11.59
CA GLY A 608 7.40 13.37 11.24
C GLY A 608 7.14 13.23 9.74
N GLY A 609 7.31 14.30 8.96
CA GLY A 609 6.91 14.31 7.56
C GLY A 609 5.40 14.09 7.44
N HIS A 610 4.96 13.37 6.42
CA HIS A 610 3.59 12.90 6.28
C HIS A 610 3.47 11.49 6.87
N LEU A 611 2.78 11.34 8.01
CA LEU A 611 2.49 10.08 8.74
C LEU A 611 3.70 9.32 9.31
N GLY A 612 4.94 9.77 9.05
CA GLY A 612 6.15 9.02 9.35
C GLY A 612 6.40 8.76 10.84
N ASN A 613 5.90 9.63 11.71
CA ASN A 613 6.06 9.48 13.15
C ASN A 613 4.94 8.66 13.84
N LEU A 614 3.93 8.17 13.11
CA LEU A 614 2.80 7.45 13.69
C LEU A 614 3.16 6.09 14.30
N HIS A 615 4.32 5.51 13.95
CA HIS A 615 4.85 4.30 14.61
C HIS A 615 5.32 4.58 16.05
N ARG A 616 5.59 5.86 16.40
CA ARG A 616 6.19 6.24 17.68
C ARG A 616 5.13 6.16 18.78
N LYS A 617 5.45 5.43 19.86
CA LYS A 617 4.55 5.22 21.02
C LYS A 617 4.00 6.52 21.62
N SER A 618 4.80 7.59 21.65
CA SER A 618 4.36 8.89 22.18
C SER A 618 3.28 9.56 21.33
N ILE A 619 3.32 9.35 20.02
CA ILE A 619 2.33 9.88 19.07
C ILE A 619 1.07 9.01 19.14
N GLN A 620 1.23 7.68 19.17
CA GLN A 620 0.13 6.74 19.36
C GLN A 620 -0.66 7.04 20.65
N ALA A 621 0.04 7.23 21.77
CA ALA A 621 -0.60 7.59 23.05
C ALA A 621 -1.35 8.93 22.99
N ALA A 622 -0.85 9.91 22.24
CA ALA A 622 -1.51 11.20 22.07
C ALA A 622 -2.80 11.11 21.23
N ILE A 623 -2.84 10.20 20.26
CA ILE A 623 -4.02 9.94 19.44
C ILE A 623 -5.07 9.19 20.28
N GLN A 624 -4.64 8.13 20.97
CA GLN A 624 -5.49 7.30 21.84
C GLN A 624 -6.19 8.14 22.93
N SER A 625 -5.45 9.00 23.64
CA SER A 625 -6.04 9.84 24.70
C SER A 625 -7.20 10.70 24.18
N VAL A 626 -7.09 11.22 22.95
CA VAL A 626 -8.12 12.07 22.36
C VAL A 626 -9.30 11.27 21.84
N VAL A 627 -9.05 10.08 21.28
CA VAL A 627 -10.12 9.17 20.86
C VAL A 627 -10.98 8.78 22.07
N ASP A 628 -10.38 8.60 23.25
CA ASP A 628 -11.06 8.13 24.46
C ASP A 628 -11.70 9.23 25.33
N ASP A 629 -11.16 10.46 25.34
CA ASP A 629 -11.67 11.59 26.15
C ASP A 629 -13.12 12.03 25.83
N ALA A 630 -13.79 11.40 24.86
CA ALA A 630 -15.22 11.60 24.62
C ALA A 630 -16.14 11.07 25.75
N ASP A 631 -15.59 10.31 26.71
CA ASP A 631 -16.33 9.73 27.85
C ASP A 631 -16.40 10.64 29.10
N ASP A 632 -15.70 11.78 29.14
CA ASP A 632 -15.81 12.73 30.25
C ASP A 632 -17.05 13.62 30.10
N GLY A 633 -18.21 12.98 30.14
CA GLY A 633 -19.45 13.60 30.57
C GLY A 633 -19.25 14.17 31.97
N GLN A 634 -18.99 15.48 32.07
CA GLN A 634 -19.25 16.18 33.32
C GLN A 634 -20.76 16.14 33.62
N PRO A 635 -21.15 15.87 34.87
CA PRO A 635 -22.55 15.74 35.28
C PRO A 635 -23.38 17.01 35.11
#